data_AF-W1NSH0-F1
#
_entry.id   AF-W1NSH0-F1
#
_cell.length_a   1.000
_cell.length_b   1.000
_cell.length_c   1.000
_cell.angle_alpha   90.00
_cell.angle_beta   90.00
_cell.angle_gamma   90.00
#
_symmetry.space_group_name_H-M   'P 1'
#
loop_
_entity.id
_entity.type
_entity.pdbx_description
1 polymer ?
#
loop_
_entity_poly.entity_id
_entity_poly.type
_entity_poly.pdbx_seq_one_letter_code
_entity_poly.pdbx_strand_id
1 'polypeptide(L)'
;MQSAATDILKEKHLRDPFTMADLHDTFARMLQSFMSGPHHWVNYIVPETASAYKELTPASSHIGESLHPSATGKLEQLVVETRAVLASDDFSRVAEIALKNVTDGVMEEVRPHFDGGSSNGIPLAKILARVAQLSSDLLEEPSRNRYIHIIRSLPEVELFYRLLYANMPLAP
;
A
#
# COMPACT_ATOMS: atom_id res chain seq x y z
N MET A 1 2.01 10.03 -3.09
CA MET A 1 3.40 9.60 -2.79
C MET A 1 4.46 10.61 -3.20
N GLN A 2 4.61 10.95 -4.49
CA GLN A 2 5.65 11.91 -4.92
C GLN A 2 5.55 13.28 -4.21
N SER A 3 4.35 13.86 -4.10
CA SER A 3 4.15 15.13 -3.36
C SER A 3 4.65 15.02 -1.93
N ALA A 4 4.24 13.98 -1.19
CA ALA A 4 4.67 13.75 0.18
C ALA A 4 6.21 13.63 0.29
N ALA A 5 6.85 12.93 -0.64
CA ALA A 5 8.31 12.82 -0.68
C ALA A 5 8.98 14.17 -0.92
N THR A 6 8.47 14.97 -1.86
CA THR A 6 8.94 16.33 -2.11
C THR A 6 8.80 17.18 -0.85
N ASP A 7 7.62 17.18 -0.22
CA ASP A 7 7.32 18.03 0.93
C ASP A 7 8.19 17.66 2.15
N ILE A 8 8.42 16.38 2.39
CA ILE A 8 9.21 15.86 3.53
C ILE A 8 10.72 16.09 3.32
N LEU A 9 11.21 15.98 2.08
CA LEU A 9 12.63 16.07 1.77
C LEU A 9 13.07 17.44 1.24
N LYS A 10 12.17 18.41 1.04
CA LYS A 10 12.45 19.71 0.39
C LYS A 10 13.61 20.50 1.00
N GLU A 11 13.85 20.36 2.31
CA GLU A 11 14.91 21.07 3.04
C GLU A 11 16.20 20.25 3.20
N LYS A 12 16.20 19.00 2.73
CA LYS A 12 17.33 18.07 2.86
C LYS A 12 18.27 18.19 1.66
N HIS A 13 19.56 18.16 1.94
CA HIS A 13 20.61 18.16 0.94
C HIS A 13 21.17 16.74 0.78
N LEU A 14 21.65 16.42 -0.42
CA LEU A 14 22.22 15.10 -0.73
C LEU A 14 23.42 14.70 0.14
N ARG A 15 24.12 15.69 0.71
CA ARG A 15 25.28 15.49 1.60
C ARG A 15 24.88 15.39 3.06
N ASP A 16 23.64 15.69 3.40
CA ASP A 16 23.19 15.69 4.78
C ASP A 16 23.38 14.29 5.38
N PRO A 17 23.94 14.21 6.60
CA PRO A 17 23.96 12.98 7.34
C PRO A 17 22.52 12.55 7.61
N PHE A 18 22.27 11.27 7.43
CA PHE A 18 20.95 10.70 7.58
C PHE A 18 21.09 9.35 8.27
N THR A 19 20.38 9.18 9.37
CA THR A 19 20.45 8.00 10.23
C THR A 19 19.38 6.98 9.86
N MET A 20 19.49 5.79 10.44
CA MET A 20 18.46 4.77 10.31
C MET A 20 17.11 5.24 10.88
N ALA A 21 17.15 6.00 11.98
CA ALA A 21 15.95 6.58 12.58
C ALA A 21 15.32 7.65 11.67
N ASP A 22 16.14 8.50 11.04
CA ASP A 22 15.65 9.49 10.08
C ASP A 22 14.97 8.83 8.87
N LEU A 23 15.49 7.69 8.42
CA LEU A 23 14.92 6.94 7.30
C LEU A 23 13.58 6.30 7.66
N HIS A 24 13.51 5.64 8.81
CA HIS A 24 12.27 5.04 9.30
C HIS A 24 11.19 6.10 9.51
N ASP A 25 11.51 7.20 10.19
CA ASP A 25 10.60 8.33 10.40
C ASP A 25 10.13 8.94 9.07
N THR A 26 11.05 9.08 8.11
CA THR A 26 10.73 9.62 6.79
C THR A 26 9.73 8.73 6.05
N PHE A 27 9.93 7.41 6.03
CA PHE A 27 8.95 6.48 5.44
C PHE A 27 7.61 6.51 6.17
N ALA A 28 7.63 6.52 7.50
CA ALA A 28 6.43 6.61 8.32
C ALA A 28 5.62 7.89 8.01
N ARG A 29 6.28 9.05 7.92
CA ARG A 29 5.62 10.31 7.55
C ARG A 29 5.09 10.32 6.12
N MET A 30 5.81 9.74 5.17
CA MET A 30 5.31 9.60 3.78
C MET A 30 4.06 8.73 3.72
N LEU A 31 4.05 7.60 4.43
CA LEU A 31 2.90 6.69 4.53
C LEU A 31 1.72 7.36 5.24
N GLN A 32 1.97 8.03 6.36
CA GLN A 32 0.94 8.76 7.08
C GLN A 32 0.31 9.82 6.19
N SER A 33 1.11 10.62 5.49
CA SER A 33 0.60 11.64 4.55
C SER A 33 -0.24 11.05 3.42
N PHE A 34 0.11 9.84 2.95
CA PHE A 34 -0.67 9.13 1.93
C PHE A 34 -2.01 8.62 2.47
N MET A 35 -2.03 8.11 3.71
CA MET A 35 -3.22 7.54 4.33
C MET A 35 -4.14 8.60 4.96
N SER A 36 -3.63 9.77 5.34
CA SER A 36 -4.37 10.82 6.06
C SER A 36 -5.26 11.71 5.17
N GLY A 37 -5.19 11.57 3.86
CA GLY A 37 -6.02 12.35 2.94
C GLY A 37 -7.49 11.92 2.93
N PRO A 38 -8.35 12.59 2.15
CA PRO A 38 -9.57 11.94 1.66
C PRO A 38 -9.14 10.60 1.07
N HIS A 39 -9.91 9.52 1.21
CA HIS A 39 -9.56 8.15 0.83
C HIS A 39 -9.25 7.95 -0.68
N HIS A 40 -8.66 8.92 -1.39
CA HIS A 40 -8.08 8.89 -2.72
C HIS A 40 -7.16 7.70 -2.95
N TRP A 41 -6.51 7.15 -1.92
CA TRP A 41 -5.74 5.92 -2.06
C TRP A 41 -6.64 4.74 -2.52
N VAL A 42 -7.94 4.75 -2.18
CA VAL A 42 -8.93 3.77 -2.65
C VAL A 42 -9.07 3.81 -4.17
N ASN A 43 -8.93 4.98 -4.81
CA ASN A 43 -9.01 5.11 -6.26
C ASN A 43 -7.86 4.40 -7.00
N TYR A 44 -6.77 4.04 -6.30
CA TYR A 44 -5.70 3.21 -6.86
C TYR A 44 -6.02 1.71 -6.82
N ILE A 45 -7.04 1.29 -6.05
CA ILE A 45 -7.42 -0.11 -5.87
C ILE A 45 -8.74 -0.40 -6.58
N VAL A 46 -9.74 0.45 -6.37
CA VAL A 46 -11.08 0.31 -6.94
C VAL A 46 -11.47 1.62 -7.64
N PRO A 47 -11.86 1.58 -8.92
CA PRO A 47 -12.36 2.75 -9.64
C PRO A 47 -13.59 3.37 -8.95
N GLU A 48 -13.93 4.60 -9.34
CA GLU A 48 -15.07 5.32 -8.76
C GLU A 48 -16.42 4.74 -9.17
N THR A 49 -16.51 4.12 -10.35
CA THR A 49 -17.75 3.60 -10.93
C THR A 49 -17.53 2.24 -11.61
N ALA A 50 -18.59 1.44 -11.79
CA ALA A 50 -18.47 0.18 -12.53
C ALA A 50 -18.15 0.39 -14.02
N SER A 51 -18.51 1.54 -14.61
CA SER A 51 -18.14 1.85 -16.00
C SER A 51 -16.62 1.98 -16.15
N ALA A 52 -15.96 2.70 -15.25
CA ALA A 52 -14.50 2.81 -15.23
C ALA A 52 -13.84 1.44 -14.99
N TYR A 53 -14.43 0.59 -14.15
CA TYR A 53 -13.95 -0.78 -13.95
C TYR A 53 -14.00 -1.63 -15.22
N LYS A 54 -15.08 -1.52 -16.02
CA LYS A 54 -15.23 -2.23 -17.30
C LYS A 54 -14.21 -1.78 -18.35
N GLU A 55 -13.88 -0.49 -18.40
CA GLU A 55 -12.90 0.05 -19.35
C GLU A 55 -11.47 -0.39 -19.03
N LEU A 56 -11.14 -0.56 -17.74
CA LEU A 56 -9.80 -0.94 -17.27
C LEU A 56 -9.51 -2.45 -17.34
N THR A 57 -10.51 -3.29 -17.61
CA THR A 57 -10.38 -4.76 -17.64
C THR A 57 -10.59 -5.35 -19.04
N PRO A 58 -9.59 -5.29 -19.94
CA PRO A 58 -9.70 -5.89 -21.29
C PRO A 58 -9.84 -7.41 -21.27
N ALA A 59 -9.45 -8.09 -20.18
CA ALA A 59 -9.56 -9.53 -19.98
C ALA A 59 -10.97 -10.01 -19.58
N SER A 60 -11.91 -9.10 -19.27
CA SER A 60 -13.31 -9.47 -19.07
C SER A 60 -14.11 -9.46 -20.38
N SER A 61 -13.47 -9.75 -21.51
CA SER A 61 -14.07 -9.68 -22.86
C SER A 61 -15.27 -10.63 -23.09
N HIS A 62 -15.64 -11.49 -22.11
CA HIS A 62 -16.94 -12.18 -22.08
C HIS A 62 -18.09 -11.39 -21.43
N ILE A 63 -17.77 -10.27 -20.77
CA ILE A 63 -18.72 -9.31 -20.18
C ILE A 63 -19.23 -8.31 -21.25
N GLY A 64 -18.57 -8.29 -22.43
CA GLY A 64 -18.93 -7.47 -23.58
C GLY A 64 -20.12 -7.97 -24.41
N GLU A 65 -20.52 -9.24 -24.28
CA GLU A 65 -21.74 -9.76 -24.91
C GLU A 65 -22.90 -9.72 -23.90
N SER A 66 -23.60 -8.58 -23.88
CA SER A 66 -24.89 -8.40 -23.21
C SER A 66 -24.94 -8.84 -21.73
N LEU A 67 -24.23 -8.14 -20.84
CA LEU A 67 -24.59 -8.17 -19.43
C LEU A 67 -26.04 -7.69 -19.28
N HIS A 68 -26.91 -8.59 -18.84
CA HIS A 68 -28.27 -8.28 -18.41
C HIS A 68 -28.24 -7.05 -17.46
N PRO A 69 -29.23 -6.12 -17.52
CA PRO A 69 -29.24 -4.92 -16.67
C PRO A 69 -29.05 -5.22 -15.17
N SER A 70 -29.51 -6.40 -14.72
CA SER A 70 -29.32 -6.88 -13.35
C SER A 70 -27.85 -7.17 -12.99
N ALA A 71 -27.02 -7.59 -13.93
CA ALA A 71 -25.60 -7.88 -13.69
C ALA A 71 -24.77 -6.59 -13.63
N THR A 72 -25.14 -5.56 -14.41
CA THR A 72 -24.54 -4.23 -14.29
C THR A 72 -24.91 -3.58 -12.95
N GLY A 73 -26.17 -3.71 -12.49
CA GLY A 73 -26.58 -3.23 -11.17
C GLY A 73 -25.83 -3.91 -10.02
N LYS A 74 -25.62 -5.24 -10.10
CA LYS A 74 -24.83 -5.99 -9.10
C LYS A 74 -23.36 -5.57 -9.07
N LEU A 75 -22.74 -5.33 -10.23
CA LEU A 75 -21.36 -4.86 -10.29
C LEU A 75 -21.23 -3.46 -9.68
N GLU A 76 -22.16 -2.55 -9.97
CA GLU A 76 -22.19 -1.21 -9.36
C GLU A 76 -22.31 -1.31 -7.83
N GLN A 77 -23.19 -2.18 -7.34
CA GLN A 77 -23.32 -2.45 -5.91
C GLN A 77 -22.01 -2.96 -5.29
N LEU A 78 -21.35 -3.93 -5.92
CA LEU A 78 -20.06 -4.46 -5.44
C LEU A 78 -18.96 -3.39 -5.41
N VAL A 79 -18.90 -2.51 -6.41
CA VAL A 79 -17.95 -1.39 -6.43
C VAL A 79 -18.23 -0.44 -5.25
N VAL A 80 -19.48 -0.07 -5.02
CA VAL A 80 -19.87 0.80 -3.90
C VAL A 80 -19.55 0.16 -2.55
N GLU A 81 -19.93 -1.10 -2.34
CA GLU A 81 -19.68 -1.83 -1.09
C GLU A 81 -18.18 -2.01 -0.84
N THR A 82 -17.40 -2.38 -1.87
CA THR A 82 -15.95 -2.53 -1.73
C THR A 82 -15.29 -1.19 -1.37
N ARG A 83 -15.71 -0.09 -2.00
CA ARG A 83 -15.20 1.25 -1.65
C ARG A 83 -15.57 1.64 -0.22
N ALA A 84 -16.77 1.31 0.24
CA ALA A 84 -17.18 1.55 1.62
C ALA A 84 -16.33 0.77 2.63
N VAL A 85 -16.03 -0.50 2.33
CA VAL A 85 -15.12 -1.32 3.15
C VAL A 85 -13.71 -0.74 3.17
N LEU A 86 -13.15 -0.38 2.01
CA LEU A 86 -11.80 0.19 1.93
C LEU A 86 -11.69 1.56 2.63
N ALA A 87 -12.76 2.37 2.60
CA ALA A 87 -12.80 3.65 3.30
C ALA A 87 -13.14 3.54 4.80
N SER A 88 -13.42 2.33 5.32
CA SER A 88 -13.76 2.14 6.73
C SER A 88 -12.56 2.37 7.65
N ASP A 89 -12.84 2.77 8.90
CA ASP A 89 -11.83 2.90 9.95
C ASP A 89 -11.16 1.56 10.26
N ASP A 90 -11.92 0.46 10.21
CA ASP A 90 -11.42 -0.89 10.48
C ASP A 90 -10.39 -1.30 9.43
N PHE A 91 -10.71 -1.13 8.13
CA PHE A 91 -9.73 -1.42 7.08
C PHE A 91 -8.54 -0.47 7.16
N SER A 92 -8.77 0.83 7.39
CA SER A 92 -7.70 1.83 7.47
C SER A 92 -6.70 1.51 8.57
N ARG A 93 -7.17 1.06 9.74
CA ARG A 93 -6.32 0.62 10.85
C ARG A 93 -5.50 -0.62 10.50
N VAL A 94 -6.12 -1.61 9.86
CA VAL A 94 -5.43 -2.84 9.42
C VAL A 94 -4.37 -2.51 8.37
N ALA A 95 -4.70 -1.64 7.41
CA ALA A 95 -3.77 -1.16 6.39
C ALA A 95 -2.58 -0.41 7.01
N GLU A 96 -2.82 0.46 8.00
CA GLU A 96 -1.76 1.18 8.72
C GLU A 96 -0.80 0.21 9.44
N ILE A 97 -1.34 -0.78 10.17
CA ILE A 97 -0.55 -1.82 10.85
C ILE A 97 0.26 -2.62 9.83
N ALA A 98 -0.34 -3.03 8.71
CA ALA A 98 0.32 -3.77 7.66
C ALA A 98 1.47 -2.98 7.03
N LEU A 99 1.24 -1.72 6.65
CA LEU A 99 2.24 -0.85 6.05
C LEU A 99 3.39 -0.53 7.01
N LYS A 100 3.11 -0.39 8.31
CA LYS A 100 4.14 -0.23 9.34
C LYS A 100 5.04 -1.46 9.44
N ASN A 101 4.46 -2.66 9.50
CA ASN A 101 5.23 -3.91 9.55
C ASN A 101 6.06 -4.12 8.28
N VAL A 102 5.53 -3.76 7.10
CA VAL A 102 6.31 -3.77 5.85
C VAL A 102 7.47 -2.78 5.93
N THR A 103 7.23 -1.57 6.44
CA THR A 103 8.29 -0.56 6.62
C THR A 103 9.40 -1.06 7.54
N ASP A 104 9.03 -1.71 8.66
CA ASP A 104 9.99 -2.34 9.57
C ASP A 104 10.80 -3.44 8.87
N GLY A 105 10.15 -4.26 8.03
CA GLY A 105 10.81 -5.27 7.19
C GLY A 105 11.80 -4.66 6.18
N VAL A 106 11.41 -3.56 5.51
CA VAL A 106 12.31 -2.81 4.60
C VAL A 106 13.51 -2.27 5.38
N MET A 107 13.29 -1.77 6.60
CA MET A 107 14.36 -1.24 7.44
C MET A 107 15.39 -2.31 7.82
N GLU A 108 14.96 -3.54 8.08
CA GLU A 108 15.89 -4.65 8.35
C GLU A 108 16.81 -4.95 7.17
N GLU A 109 16.34 -4.80 5.93
CA GLU A 109 17.13 -5.04 4.72
C GLU A 109 18.12 -3.90 4.44
N VAL A 110 17.76 -2.67 4.79
CA VAL A 110 18.65 -1.52 4.61
C VAL A 110 19.70 -1.45 5.72
N ARG A 111 19.41 -1.96 6.93
CA ARG A 111 20.29 -1.88 8.12
C ARG A 111 21.77 -2.22 7.86
N PRO A 112 22.13 -3.32 7.15
CA PRO A 112 23.54 -3.66 6.91
C PRO A 112 24.32 -2.57 6.15
N HIS A 113 23.63 -1.69 5.43
CA HIS A 113 24.23 -0.56 4.71
C HIS A 113 24.58 0.63 5.62
N PHE A 114 24.06 0.64 6.85
CA PHE A 114 24.38 1.61 7.89
C PHE A 114 25.50 1.12 8.82
N ASP A 115 25.72 -0.19 8.94
CA ASP A 115 26.67 -0.83 9.88
C ASP A 115 28.17 -0.60 9.58
N GLY A 116 28.51 0.33 8.68
CA GLY A 116 29.86 0.82 8.43
C GLY A 116 30.03 2.33 8.55
N GLY A 117 28.96 3.07 8.87
CA GLY A 117 29.00 4.50 9.15
C GLY A 117 29.06 4.74 10.65
N SER A 118 29.95 5.61 11.12
CA SER A 118 29.90 6.13 12.49
C SER A 118 28.47 6.57 12.84
N SER A 119 28.12 6.59 14.12
CA SER A 119 26.85 7.06 14.72
C SER A 119 26.29 8.41 14.19
N ASN A 120 27.04 9.09 13.34
CA ASN A 120 26.72 10.35 12.69
C ASN A 120 25.91 10.20 11.38
N GLY A 121 25.49 9.00 11.00
CA GLY A 121 24.69 8.76 9.79
C GLY A 121 25.50 8.73 8.49
N ILE A 122 24.84 8.43 7.38
CA ILE A 122 25.45 8.39 6.04
C ILE A 122 24.81 9.44 5.12
N PRO A 123 25.52 9.94 4.08
CA PRO A 123 24.96 10.95 3.19
C PRO A 123 23.66 10.48 2.51
N LEU A 124 22.64 11.34 2.50
CA LEU A 124 21.33 11.05 1.90
C LEU A 124 21.43 10.49 0.46
N ALA A 125 22.35 10.99 -0.37
CA ALA A 125 22.57 10.46 -1.72
C ALA A 125 22.88 8.94 -1.75
N LYS A 126 23.64 8.44 -0.77
CA LYS A 126 23.95 7.01 -0.68
C LYS A 126 22.71 6.19 -0.30
N ILE A 127 21.87 6.71 0.58
CA ILE A 127 20.63 6.06 0.98
C ILE A 127 19.65 6.00 -0.17
N LEU A 128 19.45 7.10 -0.89
CA LEU A 128 18.55 7.14 -2.05
C LEU A 128 18.91 6.08 -3.10
N ALA A 129 20.20 5.88 -3.36
CA ALA A 129 20.66 4.83 -4.26
C ALA A 129 20.31 3.42 -3.76
N ARG A 130 20.34 3.18 -2.43
CA ARG A 130 19.94 1.90 -1.83
C ARG A 130 18.43 1.71 -1.85
N VAL A 131 17.66 2.73 -1.50
CA VAL A 131 16.19 2.67 -1.55
C VAL A 131 15.72 2.37 -2.98
N ALA A 132 16.36 2.96 -3.99
CA ALA A 132 16.04 2.66 -5.39
C ALA A 132 16.26 1.19 -5.76
N GLN A 133 17.27 0.53 -5.16
CA GLN A 133 17.57 -0.89 -5.41
C GLN A 133 16.52 -1.83 -4.82
N LEU A 134 15.86 -1.46 -3.72
CA LEU A 134 14.82 -2.29 -3.07
C LEU A 134 13.55 -2.46 -3.93
N SER A 135 13.41 -1.67 -5.00
CA SER A 135 12.23 -1.73 -5.87
C SER A 135 12.06 -3.09 -6.56
N SER A 136 13.14 -3.80 -6.89
CA SER A 136 13.05 -5.14 -7.46
C SER A 136 12.44 -6.13 -6.47
N ASP A 137 12.84 -6.03 -5.21
CA ASP A 137 12.50 -7.00 -4.17
C ASP A 137 11.05 -6.80 -3.73
N LEU A 138 10.59 -5.54 -3.70
CA LEU A 138 9.19 -5.18 -3.49
C LEU A 138 8.25 -5.66 -4.60
N LEU A 139 8.78 -5.87 -5.81
CA LEU A 139 8.02 -6.27 -7.00
C LEU A 139 8.21 -7.76 -7.37
N GLU A 140 8.82 -8.56 -6.49
CA GLU A 140 8.92 -10.01 -6.69
C GLU A 140 7.54 -10.69 -6.77
N GLU A 141 7.52 -11.88 -7.38
CA GLU A 141 6.33 -12.73 -7.44
C GLU A 141 5.73 -12.96 -6.04
N PRO A 142 4.39 -12.97 -5.88
CA PRO A 142 3.75 -13.04 -4.56
C PRO A 142 4.15 -14.23 -3.68
N SER A 143 4.58 -15.34 -4.27
CA SER A 143 5.04 -16.54 -3.56
C SER A 143 6.44 -16.38 -2.95
N ARG A 144 7.25 -15.45 -3.48
CA ARG A 144 8.64 -15.18 -3.09
C ARG A 144 8.80 -13.86 -2.37
N ASN A 145 7.83 -12.96 -2.55
CA ASN A 145 7.82 -11.64 -1.95
C ASN A 145 7.64 -11.70 -0.42
N ARG A 146 8.74 -11.46 0.29
CA ARG A 146 8.77 -11.42 1.77
C ARG A 146 7.77 -10.42 2.34
N TYR A 147 7.59 -9.27 1.71
CA TYR A 147 6.70 -8.22 2.20
C TYR A 147 5.24 -8.63 2.16
N ILE A 148 4.84 -9.37 1.13
CA ILE A 148 3.51 -10.00 1.07
C ILE A 148 3.37 -11.03 2.19
N HIS A 149 4.41 -11.81 2.50
CA HIS A 149 4.38 -12.76 3.61
C HIS A 149 4.20 -12.06 4.97
N ILE A 150 4.90 -10.94 5.21
CA ILE A 150 4.73 -10.10 6.40
C ILE A 150 3.24 -9.76 6.57
N ILE A 151 2.62 -9.17 5.55
CA ILE A 151 1.20 -8.77 5.59
C ILE A 151 0.29 -9.98 5.88
N ARG A 152 0.50 -11.10 5.18
CA ARG A 152 -0.34 -12.31 5.33
C ARG A 152 -0.23 -12.98 6.68
N SER A 153 0.89 -12.78 7.39
CA SER A 153 1.12 -13.36 8.71
C SER A 153 0.50 -12.55 9.86
N LEU A 154 -0.03 -11.35 9.58
CA LEU A 154 -0.59 -10.49 10.61
C LEU A 154 -1.96 -10.99 11.10
N PRO A 155 -2.15 -11.14 12.43
CA PRO A 155 -3.43 -11.57 12.99
C PRO A 155 -4.55 -10.56 12.72
N GLU A 156 -4.23 -9.26 12.63
CA GLU A 156 -5.21 -8.21 12.31
C GLU A 156 -5.79 -8.38 10.91
N VAL A 157 -4.95 -8.78 9.95
CA VAL A 157 -5.37 -9.05 8.57
C VAL A 157 -6.29 -10.27 8.54
N GLU A 158 -5.92 -11.35 9.23
CA GLU A 158 -6.75 -12.55 9.33
C GLU A 158 -8.11 -12.26 9.99
N LEU A 159 -8.10 -11.56 11.13
CA LEU A 159 -9.31 -11.19 11.86
C LEU A 159 -10.24 -10.33 11.00
N PHE A 160 -9.68 -9.34 10.30
CA PHE A 160 -10.44 -8.49 9.40
C PHE A 160 -11.16 -9.31 8.32
N TYR A 161 -10.47 -10.23 7.64
CA TYR A 161 -11.10 -11.09 6.64
C TYR A 161 -12.20 -11.97 7.24
N ARG A 162 -11.97 -12.58 8.41
CA ARG A 162 -12.99 -13.40 9.07
C ARG A 162 -14.26 -12.61 9.36
N LEU A 163 -14.12 -11.39 9.88
CA LEU A 163 -15.26 -10.50 10.15
C LEU A 163 -15.95 -10.07 8.85
N LEU A 164 -15.19 -9.69 7.83
CA LEU A 164 -15.74 -9.31 6.53
C LEU A 164 -16.58 -10.43 5.93
N TYR A 165 -16.06 -11.66 5.90
CA TYR A 165 -16.77 -12.82 5.34
C TYR A 165 -17.96 -13.27 6.21
N ALA A 166 -17.87 -13.16 7.53
CA ALA A 166 -18.99 -13.48 8.42
C ALA A 166 -20.18 -12.52 8.25
N ASN A 167 -19.92 -11.28 7.81
CA ASN A 167 -20.94 -10.25 7.59
C ASN A 167 -21.37 -10.12 6.13
N MET A 168 -20.83 -10.95 5.21
CA MET A 168 -21.34 -10.96 3.84
C MET A 168 -22.76 -11.53 3.82
N PRO A 169 -23.69 -10.91 3.07
CA PRO A 169 -25.03 -11.46 2.90
C PRO A 169 -24.93 -12.89 2.38
N LEU A 170 -25.63 -13.83 3.03
CA LEU A 170 -25.81 -15.17 2.49
C LEU A 170 -26.43 -15.03 1.10
N ALA A 171 -25.79 -15.64 0.10
CA ALA A 171 -26.33 -15.66 -1.25
C ALA A 171 -27.76 -16.25 -1.21
N PRO A 172 -28.75 -15.62 -1.87
CA PRO A 172 -30.11 -16.15 -1.94
C PRO A 172 -30.16 -17.48 -2.72
#